data_AF-A0A1Y2VMC5-F1
#
_entry.id   AF-A0A1Y2VMC5-F1
#
_cell.length_a   1.000
_cell.length_b   1.000
_cell.length_c   1.000
_cell.angle_alpha   90.00
_cell.angle_beta   90.00
_cell.angle_gamma   90.00
#
_symmetry.space_group_name_H-M   'P 1'
#
loop_
_entity.id
_entity.type
_entity.pdbx_description
1 polymer ?
#
loop_
_entity_poly.entity_id
_entity_poly.type
_entity_poly.pdbx_seq_one_letter_code
_entity_poly.pdbx_strand_id
1 'polypeptide(L)'
;ELSDLLKGAARELPPIDSNEFGAKFDTFGKSRLVLIGDGSHGTSEFYRAQAAITKRLIEEHGFTHVAIESDWPDARVIDHYVRQHPQRSKEVPIRVFDHFPRWMWRNTEVQGFVDWLCEHNAALPMNQRMSFNGLDLYSMGASTRAVVESLDRVDPDLAQAARKRYSCLEPWLSDPSEYGPNSTKCEPGVIKMLQQLLSNHLSLATSDGDVDGGGDGGGESFLDAEVNARTIRDSERYYR
;
A
#
# COMPACT_ATOMS: atom_id res chain seq x y z
N GLU A 1 -12.12 5.41 41.85
CA GLU A 1 -10.65 5.47 41.86
C GLU A 1 -10.04 5.40 40.46
N LEU A 2 -9.99 4.26 39.77
CA LEU A 2 -9.39 4.19 38.41
C LEU A 2 -10.11 5.07 37.36
N SER A 3 -11.44 5.05 37.33
CA SER A 3 -12.23 5.88 36.39
C SER A 3 -11.96 7.38 36.59
N ASP A 4 -11.78 7.82 37.84
CA ASP A 4 -11.54 9.22 38.18
C ASP A 4 -10.11 9.65 37.79
N LEU A 5 -9.14 8.75 37.97
CA LEU A 5 -7.77 8.95 37.49
C LEU A 5 -7.72 9.07 35.96
N LEU A 6 -8.45 8.20 35.25
CA LEU A 6 -8.54 8.27 33.79
C LEU A 6 -9.18 9.58 33.33
N LYS A 7 -10.29 10.00 33.94
CA LYS A 7 -10.94 11.28 33.63
C LYS A 7 -10.04 12.48 33.91
N GLY A 8 -9.28 12.44 35.00
CA GLY A 8 -8.34 13.51 35.35
C GLY A 8 -7.13 13.60 34.41
N ALA A 9 -6.73 12.49 33.80
CA ALA A 9 -5.63 12.44 32.83
C ALA A 9 -6.09 12.59 31.37
N ALA A 10 -7.38 12.39 31.10
CA ALA A 10 -7.95 12.47 29.76
C ALA A 10 -7.83 13.90 29.22
N ARG A 11 -7.53 13.99 27.92
CA ARG A 11 -7.58 15.25 27.18
C ARG A 11 -8.81 15.21 26.30
N GLU A 12 -9.69 16.17 26.51
CA GLU A 12 -10.86 16.32 25.66
C GLU A 12 -10.43 16.66 24.24
N LEU A 13 -11.03 15.97 23.28
CA LEU A 13 -10.84 16.23 21.86
C LEU A 13 -12.01 17.08 21.37
N PRO A 14 -11.78 18.09 20.52
CA PRO A 14 -12.86 18.80 19.87
C PRO A 14 -13.63 17.86 18.92
N PRO A 15 -14.77 18.28 18.35
CA PRO A 15 -15.45 17.51 17.31
C PRO A 15 -14.50 17.13 16.17
N ILE A 16 -14.61 15.91 15.64
CA ILE A 16 -13.69 15.37 14.61
C ILE A 16 -13.63 16.26 13.37
N ASP A 17 -14.77 16.84 12.97
CA ASP A 17 -14.88 17.67 11.78
C ASP A 17 -14.37 19.12 12.00
N SER A 18 -13.87 19.43 13.20
CA SER A 18 -13.22 20.72 13.50
C SER A 18 -11.77 20.73 13.02
N ASN A 19 -11.33 21.87 12.47
CA ASN A 19 -9.92 22.10 12.12
C ASN A 19 -8.97 21.98 13.34
N GLU A 20 -9.49 22.08 14.56
CA GLU A 20 -8.70 21.94 15.79
C GLU A 20 -8.43 20.48 16.19
N PHE A 21 -9.14 19.50 15.62
CA PHE A 21 -9.02 18.09 16.02
C PHE A 21 -7.63 17.56 15.75
N GLY A 22 -7.15 17.68 14.51
CA GLY A 22 -5.80 17.23 14.13
C GLY A 22 -4.71 17.88 14.96
N ALA A 23 -4.84 19.17 15.30
CA ALA A 23 -3.85 19.91 16.09
C ALA A 23 -3.62 19.33 17.50
N LYS A 24 -4.57 18.57 18.07
CA LYS A 24 -4.36 17.86 19.34
C LYS A 24 -3.30 16.76 19.26
N PHE A 25 -2.90 16.38 18.04
CA PHE A 25 -1.92 15.33 17.75
C PHE A 25 -0.55 15.87 17.31
N ASP A 26 -0.34 17.19 17.35
CA ASP A 26 0.94 17.84 16.96
C ASP A 26 2.15 17.32 17.75
N THR A 27 1.95 16.80 18.96
CA THR A 27 3.02 16.20 19.76
C THR A 27 3.68 15.01 19.08
N PHE A 28 2.96 14.32 18.18
CA PHE A 28 3.49 13.19 17.41
C PHE A 28 4.26 13.62 16.16
N GLY A 29 4.19 14.90 15.76
CA GLY A 29 4.81 15.41 14.54
C GLY A 29 6.35 15.35 14.52
N LYS A 30 6.98 15.22 15.69
CA LYS A 30 8.44 15.02 15.81
C LYS A 30 8.87 13.57 15.58
N SER A 31 7.93 12.64 15.52
CA SER A 31 8.20 11.22 15.30
C SER A 31 8.47 10.96 13.83
N ARG A 32 9.43 10.06 13.54
CA ARG A 32 9.67 9.61 12.16
C ARG A 32 8.55 8.71 11.62
N LEU A 33 7.87 8.01 12.51
CA LEU A 33 6.79 7.08 12.20
C LEU A 33 5.68 7.26 13.25
N VAL A 34 4.44 7.35 12.78
CA VAL A 34 3.24 7.43 13.62
C VAL A 34 2.31 6.30 13.20
N LEU A 35 1.90 5.47 14.16
CA LEU A 35 0.98 4.36 13.94
C LEU A 35 -0.39 4.75 14.50
N ILE A 36 -1.42 4.71 13.66
CA ILE A 36 -2.78 5.14 14.01
C ILE A 36 -3.73 3.94 13.91
N GLY A 37 -4.02 3.31 15.04
CA GLY A 37 -5.00 2.22 15.11
C GLY A 37 -6.44 2.72 15.28
N ASP A 38 -7.39 1.82 15.04
CA ASP A 38 -8.81 1.97 15.32
C ASP A 38 -9.28 0.96 16.38
N GLY A 39 -10.45 1.22 16.99
CA GLY A 39 -11.08 0.27 17.92
C GLY A 39 -11.90 -0.81 17.22
N SER A 40 -12.29 -0.55 15.97
CA SER A 40 -13.04 -1.46 15.11
C SER A 40 -13.01 -0.96 13.67
N HIS A 41 -12.96 -1.88 12.71
CA HIS A 41 -13.17 -1.49 11.32
C HIS A 41 -14.64 -1.20 11.03
N GLY A 42 -14.90 -0.36 10.02
CA GLY A 42 -16.25 -0.02 9.58
C GLY A 42 -16.97 1.06 10.41
N THR A 43 -16.29 1.69 11.38
CA THR A 43 -16.83 2.83 12.15
C THR A 43 -16.43 4.15 11.51
N SER A 44 -17.40 4.92 11.01
CA SER A 44 -17.19 6.20 10.32
C SER A 44 -16.30 7.17 11.12
N GLU A 45 -16.53 7.29 12.42
CA GLU A 45 -15.78 8.18 13.31
C GLU A 45 -14.29 7.86 13.34
N PHE A 46 -13.91 6.57 13.27
CA PHE A 46 -12.50 6.19 13.25
C PHE A 46 -11.82 6.58 11.93
N TYR A 47 -12.46 6.35 10.78
CA TYR A 47 -11.92 6.80 9.49
C TYR A 47 -11.80 8.32 9.41
N ARG A 48 -12.82 9.05 9.87
CA ARG A 48 -12.78 10.53 9.90
C ARG A 48 -11.68 11.04 10.82
N ALA A 49 -11.51 10.45 12.01
CA ALA A 49 -10.45 10.82 12.93
C ALA A 49 -9.06 10.50 12.37
N GLN A 50 -8.85 9.30 11.82
CA GLN A 50 -7.60 8.90 11.16
C GLN A 50 -7.26 9.84 10.00
N ALA A 51 -8.24 10.19 9.17
CA ALA A 51 -8.06 11.14 8.09
C ALA A 51 -7.66 12.52 8.62
N ALA A 52 -8.37 13.07 9.61
CA ALA A 52 -8.06 14.38 10.19
C ALA A 52 -6.65 14.44 10.83
N ILE A 53 -6.24 13.39 11.54
CA ILE A 53 -4.89 13.28 12.12
C ILE A 53 -3.84 13.22 11.00
N THR A 54 -4.07 12.38 9.99
CA THR A 54 -3.13 12.19 8.89
C THR A 54 -2.96 13.46 8.07
N LYS A 55 -4.05 14.16 7.76
CA LYS A 55 -4.02 15.48 7.07
C LYS A 55 -3.15 16.47 7.83
N ARG A 56 -3.35 16.59 9.15
CA ARG A 56 -2.52 17.47 10.00
C ARG A 56 -1.04 17.11 9.95
N LEU A 57 -0.70 15.83 10.05
CA LEU A 57 0.69 15.37 10.01
C LEU A 57 1.35 15.64 8.65
N ILE A 58 0.60 15.51 7.57
CA ILE A 58 1.04 15.83 6.20
C ILE A 58 1.30 17.34 6.06
N GLU A 59 0.31 18.17 6.38
CA GLU A 59 0.35 19.62 6.12
C GLU A 59 1.38 20.35 6.99
N GLU A 60 1.54 19.93 8.25
CA GLU A 60 2.22 20.76 9.26
C GLU A 60 3.49 20.12 9.82
N HIS A 61 3.64 18.80 9.64
CA HIS A 61 4.77 18.05 10.20
C HIS A 61 5.60 17.31 9.14
N GLY A 62 5.31 17.51 7.85
CA GLY A 62 6.16 17.07 6.74
C GLY A 62 6.17 15.56 6.49
N PHE A 63 5.12 14.84 6.88
CA PHE A 63 4.99 13.42 6.58
C PHE A 63 4.68 13.20 5.10
N THR A 64 5.49 12.39 4.42
CA THR A 64 5.42 12.21 2.97
C THR A 64 4.90 10.85 2.50
N HIS A 65 4.59 9.95 3.43
CA HIS A 65 4.18 8.58 3.12
C HIS A 65 3.01 8.19 4.00
N VAL A 66 1.94 7.69 3.39
CA VAL A 66 0.84 7.02 4.07
C VAL A 66 0.92 5.54 3.73
N ALA A 67 0.77 4.69 4.75
CA ALA A 67 0.78 3.25 4.59
C ALA A 67 -0.39 2.67 5.38
N ILE A 68 -1.26 1.91 4.72
CA ILE A 68 -2.49 1.35 5.30
C ILE A 68 -2.43 -0.18 5.35
N GLU A 69 -3.22 -0.78 6.22
CA GLU A 69 -3.44 -2.23 6.31
C GLU A 69 -4.26 -2.72 5.10
N SER A 70 -3.62 -2.70 3.94
CA SER A 70 -4.18 -3.17 2.68
C SER A 70 -3.11 -3.74 1.74
N ASP A 71 -3.58 -4.44 0.71
CA ASP A 71 -2.76 -5.00 -0.35
C ASP A 71 -1.86 -3.97 -1.03
N TRP A 72 -0.58 -4.31 -1.21
CA TRP A 72 0.35 -3.47 -1.96
C TRP A 72 -0.17 -3.16 -3.38
N PRO A 73 -0.53 -4.15 -4.23
CA PRO A 73 -1.03 -3.87 -5.58
C PRO A 73 -2.20 -2.88 -5.64
N ASP A 74 -3.18 -3.03 -4.75
CA ASP A 74 -4.38 -2.21 -4.75
C ASP A 74 -4.08 -0.79 -4.26
N ALA A 75 -3.26 -0.65 -3.21
CA ALA A 75 -2.81 0.65 -2.74
C ALA A 75 -1.96 1.39 -3.80
N ARG A 76 -1.15 0.67 -4.60
CA ARG A 76 -0.40 1.26 -5.72
C ARG A 76 -1.32 1.83 -6.79
N VAL A 77 -2.52 1.30 -6.98
CA VAL A 77 -3.48 1.89 -7.92
C VAL A 77 -3.96 3.25 -7.40
N ILE A 78 -4.27 3.37 -6.11
CA ILE A 78 -4.63 4.64 -5.47
C ILE A 78 -3.45 5.61 -5.50
N ASP A 79 -2.25 5.13 -5.24
CA ASP A 79 -1.03 5.93 -5.28
C ASP A 79 -0.82 6.62 -6.64
N HIS A 80 -0.94 5.86 -7.73
CA HIS A 80 -0.80 6.43 -9.07
C HIS A 80 -1.86 7.50 -9.36
N TYR A 81 -3.07 7.33 -8.82
CA TYR A 81 -4.14 8.32 -8.90
C TYR A 81 -3.79 9.58 -8.10
N VAL A 82 -3.45 9.47 -6.81
CA VAL A 82 -3.16 10.63 -5.96
C VAL A 82 -1.87 11.34 -6.35
N ARG A 83 -0.89 10.65 -6.92
CA ARG A 83 0.36 11.26 -7.45
C ARG A 83 0.23 11.69 -8.91
N GLN A 84 -0.92 11.45 -9.55
CA GLN A 84 -1.26 11.87 -10.92
C GLN A 84 -0.21 11.45 -11.95
N HIS A 85 0.16 10.17 -11.96
CA HIS A 85 1.14 9.68 -12.93
C HIS A 85 0.57 9.77 -14.37
N PRO A 86 1.32 10.34 -15.34
CA PRO A 86 0.80 10.67 -16.68
C PRO A 86 0.24 9.50 -17.49
N GLN A 87 0.59 8.26 -17.14
CA GLN A 87 0.29 7.05 -17.91
C GLN A 87 -0.81 6.17 -17.31
N ARG A 88 -1.38 6.52 -16.15
CA ARG A 88 -2.47 5.76 -15.52
C ARG A 88 -3.70 6.66 -15.34
N SER A 89 -4.87 6.10 -15.64
CA SER A 89 -6.19 6.75 -15.74
C SER A 89 -6.45 7.86 -14.71
N LYS A 90 -7.22 8.88 -15.11
CA LYS A 90 -7.78 9.93 -14.24
C LYS A 90 -8.82 9.41 -13.24
N GLU A 91 -9.16 8.14 -13.30
CA GLU A 91 -10.12 7.48 -12.40
C GLU A 91 -9.46 6.27 -11.75
N VAL A 92 -9.65 6.10 -10.44
CA VAL A 92 -9.30 4.86 -9.74
C VAL A 92 -10.17 3.74 -10.34
N PRO A 93 -9.58 2.66 -10.87
CA PRO A 93 -10.34 1.48 -11.29
C PRO A 93 -11.30 1.02 -10.18
N ILE A 94 -12.55 0.75 -10.55
CA ILE A 94 -13.66 0.34 -9.67
C ILE A 94 -13.36 -0.93 -8.82
N ARG A 95 -12.22 -1.59 -9.04
CA ARG A 95 -11.88 -2.93 -8.51
C ARG A 95 -10.63 -2.96 -7.62
N VAL A 96 -10.29 -1.86 -6.93
CA VAL A 96 -9.31 -1.92 -5.83
C VAL A 96 -9.99 -2.38 -4.54
N PHE A 97 -9.28 -3.15 -3.71
CA PHE A 97 -9.76 -3.66 -2.43
C PHE A 97 -11.00 -4.55 -2.53
N ASP A 98 -11.13 -5.30 -3.64
CA ASP A 98 -12.26 -6.21 -3.85
C ASP A 98 -12.25 -7.39 -2.87
N HIS A 99 -11.08 -7.81 -2.39
CA HIS A 99 -10.95 -8.89 -1.41
C HIS A 99 -11.40 -8.45 -0.01
N PHE A 100 -11.35 -7.15 0.29
CA PHE A 100 -11.81 -6.61 1.56
C PHE A 100 -13.33 -6.40 1.56
N PRO A 101 -13.99 -6.57 2.73
CA PRO A 101 -15.34 -6.09 2.91
C PRO A 101 -15.44 -4.61 2.54
N ARG A 102 -16.49 -4.23 1.79
CA ARG A 102 -16.64 -2.86 1.28
C ARG A 102 -16.47 -1.77 2.35
N TRP A 103 -16.94 -2.03 3.57
CA TRP A 103 -16.87 -1.09 4.68
C TRP A 103 -15.43 -0.78 5.14
N MET A 104 -14.45 -1.63 4.82
CA MET A 104 -13.08 -1.46 5.31
C MET A 104 -12.33 -0.36 4.54
N TRP A 105 -12.28 -0.45 3.21
CA TRP A 105 -11.51 0.50 2.39
C TRP A 105 -12.31 1.14 1.25
N ARG A 106 -13.50 0.62 0.92
CA ARG A 106 -14.37 1.13 -0.15
C ARG A 106 -15.56 1.91 0.43
N ASN A 107 -15.27 2.80 1.37
CA ASN A 107 -16.23 3.67 2.03
C ASN A 107 -16.02 5.14 1.65
N THR A 108 -16.98 5.99 2.02
CA THR A 108 -17.00 7.42 1.68
C THR A 108 -15.88 8.21 2.34
N GLU A 109 -15.48 7.83 3.54
CA GLU A 109 -14.46 8.49 4.35
C GLU A 109 -13.08 8.29 3.75
N VAL A 110 -12.76 7.05 3.34
CA VAL A 110 -11.52 6.72 2.62
C VAL A 110 -11.49 7.41 1.27
N GLN A 111 -12.59 7.39 0.51
CA GLN A 111 -12.69 8.12 -0.76
C GLN A 111 -12.43 9.62 -0.58
N GLY A 112 -13.07 10.25 0.42
CA GLY A 112 -12.85 11.66 0.74
C GLY A 112 -11.43 12.00 1.19
N PHE A 113 -10.72 11.05 1.82
CA PHE A 113 -9.30 11.21 2.12
C PHE A 113 -8.43 11.10 0.85
N VAL A 114 -8.71 10.13 -0.02
CA VAL A 114 -8.01 9.93 -1.30
C VAL A 114 -8.17 11.13 -2.23
N ASP A 115 -9.37 11.69 -2.33
CA ASP A 115 -9.63 12.89 -3.14
C ASP A 115 -8.87 14.10 -2.60
N TRP A 116 -8.92 14.32 -1.27
CA TRP A 116 -8.13 15.36 -0.63
C TRP A 116 -6.62 15.18 -0.86
N LEU A 117 -6.11 13.94 -0.81
CA LEU A 117 -4.69 13.66 -1.02
C LEU A 117 -4.28 13.94 -2.47
N CYS A 118 -5.15 13.64 -3.44
CA CYS A 118 -4.96 13.98 -4.84
C CYS A 118 -4.90 15.51 -5.05
N GLU A 119 -5.80 16.27 -4.41
CA GLU A 119 -5.79 17.73 -4.43
C GLU A 119 -4.54 18.32 -3.77
N HIS A 120 -4.13 17.79 -2.61
CA HIS A 120 -2.92 18.19 -1.90
C HIS A 120 -1.68 17.98 -2.79
N ASN A 121 -1.55 16.81 -3.39
CA ASN A 121 -0.44 16.46 -4.28
C ASN A 121 -0.41 17.28 -5.58
N ALA A 122 -1.57 17.75 -6.07
CA ALA A 122 -1.65 18.58 -7.27
C ALA A 122 -0.86 19.90 -7.12
N ALA A 123 -0.78 20.43 -5.90
CA ALA A 123 -0.03 21.65 -5.59
C ALA A 123 1.48 21.45 -5.43
N LEU A 124 1.95 20.18 -5.41
CA LEU A 124 3.33 19.82 -5.15
C LEU A 124 4.07 19.35 -6.41
N PRO A 125 5.40 19.62 -6.51
CA PRO A 125 6.22 19.02 -7.56
C PRO A 125 6.27 17.49 -7.38
N MET A 126 6.42 16.75 -8.48
CA MET A 126 6.29 15.28 -8.49
C MET A 126 7.12 14.57 -7.41
N ASN A 127 8.36 15.03 -7.19
CA ASN A 127 9.29 14.45 -6.21
C ASN A 127 8.97 14.77 -4.74
N GLN A 128 7.95 15.58 -4.46
CA GLN A 128 7.47 15.91 -3.13
C GLN A 128 6.05 15.43 -2.86
N ARG A 129 5.40 14.80 -3.86
CA ARG A 129 4.04 14.28 -3.71
C ARG A 129 4.02 13.11 -2.73
N MET A 130 2.98 13.08 -1.92
CA MET A 130 2.78 12.07 -0.90
C MET A 130 2.42 10.74 -1.54
N SER A 131 3.06 9.67 -1.07
CA SER A 131 2.78 8.30 -1.52
C SER A 131 1.72 7.63 -0.65
N PHE A 132 0.99 6.70 -1.27
CA PHE A 132 -0.04 5.88 -0.66
C PHE A 132 0.30 4.40 -0.83
N ASN A 133 0.51 3.67 0.27
CA ASN A 133 1.12 2.35 0.22
C ASN A 133 0.30 1.33 1.01
N GLY A 134 0.36 0.07 0.58
CA GLY A 134 -0.19 -1.07 1.32
C GLY A 134 0.88 -1.70 2.20
N LEU A 135 0.49 -2.32 3.31
CA LEU A 135 1.40 -3.06 4.20
C LEU A 135 1.01 -4.53 4.35
N ASP A 136 -0.10 -4.94 3.75
CA ASP A 136 -0.70 -6.24 4.04
C ASP A 136 -0.05 -7.38 3.24
N LEU A 137 -0.09 -8.57 3.84
CA LEU A 137 0.54 -9.80 3.36
C LEU A 137 -0.45 -10.74 2.66
N TYR A 138 -1.75 -10.46 2.65
CA TYR A 138 -2.75 -11.40 2.14
C TYR A 138 -2.92 -11.36 0.60
N SER A 139 -2.29 -10.41 -0.07
CA SER A 139 -2.35 -10.20 -1.53
C SER A 139 -1.62 -11.24 -2.41
N MET A 140 -1.48 -12.52 -2.02
CA MET A 140 -0.63 -13.49 -2.74
C MET A 140 -0.95 -13.56 -4.25
N GLY A 141 -2.24 -13.64 -4.60
CA GLY A 141 -2.71 -13.66 -5.98
C GLY A 141 -2.45 -12.37 -6.75
N ALA A 142 -2.77 -11.22 -6.16
CA ALA A 142 -2.56 -9.92 -6.78
C ALA A 142 -1.07 -9.59 -6.94
N SER A 143 -0.26 -9.92 -5.93
CA SER A 143 1.20 -9.77 -5.95
C SER A 143 1.83 -10.65 -7.03
N THR A 144 1.39 -11.91 -7.18
CA THR A 144 1.88 -12.82 -8.23
C THR A 144 1.63 -12.25 -9.62
N ARG A 145 0.41 -11.75 -9.87
CA ARG A 145 0.07 -11.09 -11.15
C ARG A 145 0.92 -9.84 -11.38
N ALA A 146 1.07 -8.98 -10.36
CA ALA A 146 1.84 -7.75 -10.48
C ALA A 146 3.32 -8.00 -10.84
N VAL A 147 3.96 -9.01 -10.23
CA VAL A 147 5.35 -9.40 -10.58
C VAL A 147 5.43 -9.86 -12.03
N VAL A 148 4.54 -10.76 -12.45
CA VAL A 148 4.56 -11.32 -13.82
C VAL A 148 4.29 -10.23 -14.87
N GLU A 149 3.29 -9.38 -14.65
CA GLU A 149 2.95 -8.27 -15.56
C GLU A 149 4.06 -7.23 -15.66
N SER A 150 4.78 -6.97 -14.56
CA SER A 150 5.96 -6.10 -14.59
C SER A 150 7.06 -6.72 -15.45
N LEU A 151 7.38 -7.99 -15.20
CA LEU A 151 8.41 -8.71 -15.94
C LEU A 151 8.09 -8.89 -17.42
N ASP A 152 6.83 -9.07 -17.80
CA ASP A 152 6.43 -9.16 -19.22
C ASP A 152 6.85 -7.92 -20.03
N ARG A 153 6.95 -6.76 -19.40
CA ARG A 153 7.35 -5.51 -20.05
C ARG A 153 8.87 -5.37 -20.17
N VAL A 154 9.62 -5.84 -19.18
CA VAL A 154 11.05 -5.55 -19.03
C VAL A 154 11.97 -6.75 -19.34
N ASP A 155 11.53 -7.96 -19.03
CA ASP A 155 12.30 -9.20 -19.18
C ASP A 155 11.34 -10.40 -19.36
N PRO A 156 10.86 -10.66 -20.60
CA PRO A 156 9.90 -11.73 -20.89
C PRO A 156 10.40 -13.13 -20.54
N ASP A 157 11.72 -13.37 -20.60
CA ASP A 157 12.32 -14.66 -20.24
C ASP A 157 12.23 -14.87 -18.73
N LEU A 158 12.51 -13.84 -17.94
CA LEU A 158 12.32 -13.86 -16.49
C LEU A 158 10.83 -13.95 -16.12
N ALA A 159 9.93 -13.34 -16.89
CA ALA A 159 8.48 -13.49 -16.71
C ALA A 159 8.02 -14.94 -16.91
N GLN A 160 8.57 -15.65 -17.90
CA GLN A 160 8.30 -17.08 -18.11
C GLN A 160 8.83 -17.92 -16.93
N ALA A 161 10.02 -17.59 -16.43
CA ALA A 161 10.57 -18.24 -15.24
C ALA A 161 9.71 -18.00 -13.99
N ALA A 162 9.17 -16.78 -13.81
CA ALA A 162 8.27 -16.44 -12.72
C ALA A 162 6.99 -17.28 -12.76
N ARG A 163 6.30 -17.33 -13.91
CA ARG A 163 5.11 -18.18 -14.11
C ARG A 163 5.37 -19.64 -13.73
N LYS A 164 6.47 -20.21 -14.20
CA LYS A 164 6.85 -21.60 -13.89
C LYS A 164 7.14 -21.80 -12.40
N ARG A 165 7.71 -20.82 -11.71
CA ARG A 165 8.06 -20.92 -10.28
C ARG A 165 6.87 -20.70 -9.36
N TYR A 166 5.92 -19.87 -9.79
CA TYR A 166 4.68 -19.60 -9.06
C TYR A 166 3.54 -20.58 -9.39
N SER A 167 3.69 -21.45 -10.41
CA SER A 167 2.62 -22.34 -10.87
C SER A 167 2.04 -23.27 -9.79
N CYS A 168 2.82 -23.61 -8.75
CA CYS A 168 2.33 -24.43 -7.64
C CYS A 168 1.42 -23.66 -6.67
N LEU A 169 1.46 -22.32 -6.68
CA LEU A 169 0.57 -21.45 -5.90
C LEU A 169 -0.75 -21.21 -6.64
N GLU A 170 -0.80 -21.38 -7.97
CA GLU A 170 -1.97 -21.09 -8.82
C GLU A 170 -3.32 -21.59 -8.27
N PRO A 171 -3.44 -22.82 -7.73
CA PRO A 171 -4.71 -23.31 -7.20
C PRO A 171 -5.27 -22.48 -6.04
N TRP A 172 -4.40 -21.74 -5.34
CA TRP A 172 -4.71 -21.05 -4.07
C TRP A 172 -4.64 -19.53 -4.19
N LEU A 173 -4.37 -18.98 -5.37
CA LEU A 173 -4.23 -17.52 -5.54
C LEU A 173 -5.56 -16.77 -5.33
N SER A 174 -6.70 -17.44 -5.48
CA SER A 174 -8.03 -16.86 -5.21
C SER A 174 -8.45 -16.97 -3.75
N ASP A 175 -7.99 -18.01 -3.06
CA ASP A 175 -8.21 -18.22 -1.62
C ASP A 175 -6.93 -18.78 -0.97
N PRO A 176 -6.00 -17.91 -0.56
CA PRO A 176 -4.74 -18.33 0.03
C PRO A 176 -4.90 -19.09 1.35
N SER A 177 -6.06 -18.99 2.02
CA SER A 177 -6.32 -19.70 3.28
C SER A 177 -6.36 -21.23 3.09
N GLU A 178 -6.67 -21.70 1.88
CA GLU A 178 -6.67 -23.13 1.53
C GLU A 178 -5.27 -23.69 1.24
N TYR A 179 -4.25 -22.83 1.10
CA TYR A 179 -2.88 -23.25 0.80
C TYR A 179 -2.26 -24.09 1.92
N GLY A 180 -2.34 -23.63 3.16
CA GLY A 180 -1.71 -24.25 4.33
C GLY A 180 -1.94 -25.75 4.48
N PRO A 181 -3.21 -26.19 4.62
CA PRO A 181 -3.52 -27.61 4.81
C PRO A 181 -3.12 -28.50 3.62
N ASN A 182 -2.88 -27.92 2.44
CA ASN A 182 -2.58 -28.62 1.19
C ASN A 182 -1.15 -28.33 0.67
N SER A 183 -0.32 -27.65 1.46
CA SER A 183 0.93 -27.08 0.96
C SER A 183 1.93 -28.16 0.56
N THR A 184 2.44 -28.07 -0.68
CA THR A 184 3.65 -28.80 -1.09
C THR A 184 4.61 -27.87 -1.84
N LYS A 185 5.88 -27.87 -1.41
CA LYS A 185 7.13 -27.43 -2.08
C LYS A 185 7.08 -26.19 -3.01
N CYS A 186 6.33 -25.14 -2.69
CA CYS A 186 6.41 -23.86 -3.42
C CYS A 186 7.57 -22.96 -2.99
N GLU A 187 7.92 -22.99 -1.70
CA GLU A 187 8.97 -22.17 -1.09
C GLU A 187 10.27 -22.09 -1.94
N PRO A 188 10.86 -23.18 -2.46
CA PRO A 188 12.09 -23.07 -3.25
C PRO A 188 11.93 -22.25 -4.54
N GLY A 189 10.78 -22.37 -5.21
CA GLY A 189 10.48 -21.60 -6.42
C GLY A 189 10.30 -20.12 -6.13
N VAL A 190 9.56 -19.81 -5.06
CA VAL A 190 9.29 -18.44 -4.60
C VAL A 190 10.58 -17.73 -4.15
N ILE A 191 11.39 -18.38 -3.31
CA ILE A 191 12.67 -17.83 -2.86
C ILE A 191 13.62 -17.60 -4.04
N LYS A 192 13.72 -18.57 -4.97
CA LYS A 192 14.57 -18.43 -6.16
C LYS A 192 14.12 -17.27 -7.04
N MET A 193 12.82 -17.04 -7.14
CA MET A 193 12.29 -15.90 -7.90
C MET A 193 12.67 -14.56 -7.25
N LEU A 194 12.49 -14.43 -5.94
CA LEU A 194 12.90 -13.24 -5.20
C LEU A 194 14.41 -12.98 -5.33
N GLN A 195 15.24 -14.01 -5.15
CA GLN A 195 16.69 -13.88 -5.30
C GLN A 195 17.10 -13.41 -6.70
N GLN A 196 16.42 -13.90 -7.74
CA GLN A 196 16.73 -13.51 -9.12
C GLN A 196 16.28 -12.08 -9.43
N LEU A 197 15.12 -11.64 -8.92
CA LEU A 197 14.69 -10.24 -9.01
C LEU A 197 15.70 -9.31 -8.34
N LEU A 198 16.11 -9.62 -7.11
CA LEU A 198 17.08 -8.81 -6.36
C LEU A 198 18.47 -8.79 -7.03
N SER A 199 18.89 -9.90 -7.63
CA SER A 199 20.19 -9.96 -8.35
C SER A 199 20.16 -9.12 -9.64
N ASN A 200 18.99 -8.98 -10.27
CA ASN A 200 18.80 -8.21 -11.49
C ASN A 200 18.42 -6.74 -11.21
N HIS A 201 18.47 -6.28 -9.96
CA HIS A 201 18.05 -4.93 -9.54
C HIS A 201 18.65 -3.82 -10.42
N LEU A 202 19.97 -3.86 -10.66
CA LEU A 202 20.65 -2.83 -11.43
C LEU A 202 20.22 -2.84 -12.91
N SER A 203 20.05 -4.01 -13.53
CA SER A 203 19.65 -4.10 -14.93
C SER A 203 18.18 -3.73 -15.14
N LEU A 204 17.30 -4.16 -14.23
CA LEU A 204 15.86 -3.90 -14.30
C LEU A 204 15.52 -2.44 -14.01
N ALA A 205 16.17 -1.83 -13.01
CA ALA A 205 15.98 -0.40 -12.71
C ALA A 205 16.44 0.53 -13.86
N THR A 206 17.37 0.09 -14.70
CA THR A 206 17.88 0.86 -15.86
C THR A 206 17.15 0.59 -17.18
N SER A 207 16.37 -0.49 -17.27
CA SER A 207 15.70 -0.91 -18.52
C SER A 207 14.25 -0.43 -18.63
N ASP A 208 13.63 -0.01 -17.52
CA ASP A 208 12.43 0.82 -17.57
C ASP A 208 12.82 2.23 -18.00
N GLY A 209 12.70 2.48 -19.31
CA GLY A 209 13.27 3.63 -20.01
C GLY A 209 12.89 5.00 -19.45
N ASP A 210 13.89 5.89 -19.45
CA ASP A 210 13.79 7.34 -19.47
C ASP A 210 12.97 7.82 -20.68
N VAL A 211 11.65 7.64 -20.66
CA VAL A 211 10.76 8.25 -21.64
C VAL A 211 10.19 9.52 -21.02
N ASP A 212 10.81 10.64 -21.39
CA ASP A 212 10.48 12.03 -21.11
C ASP A 212 10.63 12.52 -19.65
N GLY A 213 11.83 13.05 -19.38
CA GLY A 213 12.00 14.36 -18.72
C GLY A 213 11.10 14.67 -17.53
N GLY A 214 11.22 13.91 -16.45
CA GLY A 214 10.69 14.29 -15.13
C GLY A 214 9.81 13.24 -14.45
N GLY A 215 10.32 12.03 -14.20
CA GLY A 215 9.58 11.07 -13.40
C GLY A 215 10.38 9.83 -13.02
N ASP A 216 10.28 9.44 -11.75
CA ASP A 216 10.79 8.27 -11.04
C ASP A 216 10.28 6.90 -11.60
N GLY A 217 9.92 6.84 -12.89
CA GLY A 217 9.13 5.74 -13.45
C GLY A 217 9.82 4.37 -13.43
N GLY A 218 11.14 4.33 -13.64
CA GLY A 218 11.89 3.07 -13.65
C GLY A 218 12.28 2.52 -12.29
N GLY A 219 12.50 3.39 -11.30
CA GLY A 219 12.79 2.99 -9.92
C GLY A 219 11.57 2.42 -9.21
N GLU A 220 10.41 3.03 -9.43
CA GLU A 220 9.15 2.61 -8.79
C GLU A 220 8.63 1.27 -9.31
N SER A 221 8.76 1.00 -10.62
CA SER A 221 8.32 -0.26 -11.23
C SER A 221 9.09 -1.48 -10.70
N PHE A 222 10.41 -1.32 -10.53
CA PHE A 222 11.23 -2.34 -9.88
C PHE A 222 10.90 -2.49 -8.39
N LEU A 223 10.74 -1.38 -7.66
CA LEU A 223 10.34 -1.42 -6.25
C LEU A 223 9.00 -2.15 -6.08
N ASP A 224 8.03 -1.90 -6.96
CA ASP A 224 6.76 -2.61 -6.99
C ASP A 224 6.95 -4.11 -7.20
N ALA A 225 7.77 -4.53 -8.17
CA ALA A 225 8.06 -5.94 -8.37
C ALA A 225 8.77 -6.57 -7.16
N GLU A 226 9.68 -5.85 -6.52
CA GLU A 226 10.40 -6.32 -5.33
C GLU A 226 9.45 -6.51 -4.14
N VAL A 227 8.65 -5.49 -3.81
CA VAL A 227 7.74 -5.57 -2.66
C VAL A 227 6.72 -6.67 -2.88
N ASN A 228 6.14 -6.79 -4.08
CA ASN A 228 5.23 -7.89 -4.40
C ASN A 228 5.92 -9.26 -4.30
N ALA A 229 7.17 -9.41 -4.75
CA ALA A 229 7.89 -10.67 -4.61
C ALA A 229 8.21 -11.03 -3.15
N ARG A 230 8.48 -10.03 -2.30
CA ARG A 230 8.62 -10.21 -0.85
C ARG A 230 7.28 -10.62 -0.24
N THR A 231 6.19 -9.98 -0.63
CA THR A 231 4.84 -10.35 -0.20
C THR A 231 4.54 -11.79 -0.55
N ILE A 232 4.74 -12.24 -1.80
CA ILE A 232 4.50 -13.66 -2.18
C ILE A 232 5.27 -14.62 -1.28
N ARG A 233 6.54 -14.35 -0.98
CA ARG A 233 7.36 -15.16 -0.06
C ARG A 233 6.77 -15.17 1.35
N ASP A 234 6.40 -14.00 1.86
CA ASP A 234 5.91 -13.86 3.23
C ASP A 234 4.50 -14.44 3.38
N SER A 235 3.62 -14.28 2.39
CA SER A 235 2.32 -14.94 2.29
C SER A 235 2.50 -16.46 2.26
N GLU A 236 3.38 -16.99 1.42
CA GLU A 236 3.62 -18.45 1.31
C GLU A 236 4.07 -19.01 2.66
N ARG A 237 4.97 -18.31 3.34
CA ARG A 237 5.42 -18.69 4.68
C ARG A 237 4.33 -18.58 5.74
N TYR A 238 3.47 -17.56 5.65
CA TYR A 238 2.39 -17.31 6.60
C TYR A 238 1.30 -18.39 6.51
N TYR A 239 0.91 -18.75 5.28
CA TYR A 239 -0.18 -19.70 5.07
C TYR A 239 0.26 -21.16 5.23
N ARG A 240 1.55 -21.49 5.07
CA ARG A 240 2.09 -22.83 5.30
C ARG A 240 2.07 -23.24 6.79
#